data_AF-A0A7S1USC7-F1
#
_entry.id   AF-A0A7S1USC7-F1
#
_cell.length_a   1.000
_cell.length_b   1.000
_cell.length_c   1.000
_cell.angle_alpha   90.00
_cell.angle_beta   90.00
_cell.angle_gamma   90.00
#
_symmetry.space_group_name_H-M   'P 1'
#
loop_
_entity.id
_entity.type
_entity.pdbx_description
1 polymer ?
#
loop_
_entity_poly.entity_id
_entity_poly.type
_entity_poly.pdbx_seq_one_letter_code
_entity_poly.pdbx_strand_id
1 'polypeptide(L)'
;HIMPFITHVFTSKEKLIQAVDEYVDDPSKFCYPIRYWDVSGVTDFSHVFDARRNRSLRRFNEDLTEWDLSNATNLSYMFRGCHSFNGDISSWNVGKATTLRNMFAECTSFNGDLSSWNVSCATSLNGMFQGCTSFNGDLSSWNVANATSLNYMFGGCTSFNGDVSSWNVGTATNLNYMFSGCTSFNGDVSSW
;
A
#
# COMPACT_ATOMS: atom_id res chain seq x y z
N HIS A 1 -10.06 12.86 33.54
CA HIS A 1 -10.41 13.84 32.51
C HIS A 1 -9.38 13.71 31.40
N ILE A 2 -9.73 12.99 30.32
CA ILE A 2 -8.86 12.84 29.15
C ILE A 2 -9.15 14.08 28.31
N MET A 3 -8.19 14.99 28.18
CA MET A 3 -8.33 16.11 27.26
C MET A 3 -8.50 15.55 25.84
N PRO A 4 -9.39 16.11 25.01
CA PRO A 4 -9.47 15.70 23.62
C PRO A 4 -8.13 16.02 22.97
N PHE A 5 -7.42 14.99 22.51
CA PHE A 5 -6.22 15.16 21.71
C PHE A 5 -6.60 16.02 20.51
N ILE A 6 -6.05 17.23 20.41
CA ILE A 6 -6.14 18.00 19.17
C ILE A 6 -5.20 17.29 18.20
N THR A 7 -5.75 16.31 17.47
CA THR A 7 -5.09 15.65 16.35
C THR A 7 -5.01 16.64 15.18
N HIS A 8 -3.95 16.56 14.37
CA HIS A 8 -3.94 17.29 13.10
C HIS A 8 -4.95 16.59 12.19
N VAL A 9 -6.07 17.27 11.89
CA VAL A 9 -7.16 16.71 11.10
C VAL A 9 -6.96 17.02 9.62
N PHE A 10 -6.98 15.98 8.81
CA PHE A 10 -6.86 16.07 7.35
C PHE A 10 -8.17 15.65 6.69
N THR A 11 -8.68 16.49 5.80
CA THR A 11 -9.88 16.23 5.00
C THR A 11 -9.60 16.27 3.49
N SER A 12 -8.34 16.47 3.10
CA SER A 12 -7.92 16.42 1.70
C SER A 12 -6.50 15.88 1.58
N LYS A 13 -6.25 15.21 0.44
CA LYS A 13 -4.95 14.64 0.08
C LYS A 13 -3.84 15.68 0.04
N GLU A 14 -4.14 16.86 -0.50
CA GLU A 14 -3.14 17.91 -0.74
C GLU A 14 -2.56 18.43 0.56
N LYS A 15 -3.43 18.64 1.57
CA LYS A 15 -2.99 19.06 2.91
C LYS A 15 -2.18 17.96 3.60
N LEU A 16 -2.61 16.71 3.45
CA LEU A 16 -1.88 15.57 4.02
C LEU A 16 -0.49 15.43 3.37
N ILE A 17 -0.39 15.52 2.05
CA ILE A 17 0.89 15.51 1.31
C ILE A 17 1.81 16.62 1.79
N GLN A 18 1.31 17.85 1.92
CA GLN A 18 2.11 18.98 2.38
C GLN A 18 2.62 18.73 3.80
N ALA A 19 1.76 18.29 4.72
CA ALA A 19 2.17 18.00 6.09
C ALA A 19 3.18 16.86 6.16
N VAL A 20 3.01 15.79 5.38
CA VAL A 20 3.99 14.70 5.27
C VAL A 20 5.34 15.24 4.81
N ASP A 21 5.37 16.09 3.78
CA ASP A 21 6.63 16.67 3.28
C ASP A 21 7.32 17.53 4.34
N GLU A 22 6.56 18.38 5.03
CA GLU A 22 7.10 19.17 6.13
C GLU A 22 7.60 18.31 7.30
N TYR A 23 6.89 17.21 7.60
CA TYR A 23 7.26 16.28 8.68
C TYR A 23 8.54 15.53 8.38
N VAL A 24 8.70 14.98 7.17
CA VAL A 24 9.91 14.22 6.83
C VAL A 24 11.15 15.10 6.71
N ASP A 25 10.97 16.39 6.45
CA ASP A 25 12.05 17.38 6.46
C ASP A 25 12.41 17.82 7.88
N ASP A 26 11.42 18.07 8.73
CA ASP A 26 11.60 18.46 10.13
C ASP A 26 10.41 18.05 11.01
N PRO A 27 10.49 16.88 11.67
CA PRO A 27 9.42 16.39 12.55
C PRO A 27 9.13 17.32 13.73
N SER A 28 10.09 18.19 14.14
CA SER A 28 9.93 19.07 15.30
C SER A 28 8.91 20.19 15.07
N LYS A 29 8.51 20.43 13.81
CA LYS A 29 7.41 21.33 13.45
C LYS A 29 6.04 20.85 13.93
N PHE A 30 5.92 19.57 14.26
CA PHE A 30 4.67 18.96 14.69
C PHE A 30 4.73 18.63 16.18
N CYS A 31 3.68 19.01 16.92
CA CYS A 31 3.58 18.73 18.35
C CYS A 31 3.39 17.24 18.67
N TYR A 32 3.03 16.42 17.67
CA TYR A 32 2.72 15.01 17.84
C TYR A 32 3.31 14.19 16.68
N PRO A 33 3.76 12.95 16.96
CA PRO A 33 4.15 12.00 15.91
C PRO A 33 3.06 11.78 14.88
N ILE A 34 3.47 11.43 13.65
CA ILE A 34 2.57 11.23 12.50
C ILE A 34 1.46 10.20 12.75
N ARG A 35 1.69 9.20 13.61
CA ARG A 35 0.67 8.20 13.97
C ARG A 35 -0.62 8.82 14.50
N TYR A 36 -0.55 9.96 15.20
CA TYR A 36 -1.72 10.60 15.81
C TYR A 36 -2.44 11.59 14.89
N TRP A 37 -2.10 11.62 13.60
CA TRP A 37 -2.81 12.47 12.65
C TRP A 37 -4.17 11.85 12.32
N ASP A 38 -5.22 12.66 12.40
CA ASP A 38 -6.56 12.21 12.02
C ASP A 38 -6.70 12.33 10.50
N VAL A 39 -6.60 11.18 9.84
CA VAL A 39 -6.75 11.05 8.39
C VAL A 39 -8.11 10.47 7.98
N SER A 40 -9.03 10.27 8.94
CA SER A 40 -10.33 9.61 8.71
C SER A 40 -11.23 10.33 7.71
N GLY A 41 -11.00 11.63 7.53
CA GLY A 41 -11.67 12.48 6.54
C GLY A 41 -11.07 12.44 5.12
N VAL A 42 -9.95 11.76 4.91
CA VAL A 42 -9.29 11.64 3.60
C VAL A 42 -9.80 10.39 2.88
N THR A 43 -10.17 10.53 1.61
CA THR A 43 -10.63 9.41 0.77
C THR A 43 -9.64 9.03 -0.33
N ASP A 44 -8.73 9.94 -0.69
CA ASP A 44 -7.68 9.75 -1.67
C ASP A 44 -6.31 9.91 -0.99
N PHE A 45 -5.60 8.79 -0.82
CA PHE A 45 -4.25 8.73 -0.27
C PHE A 45 -3.20 8.55 -1.36
N SER A 46 -3.59 8.73 -2.63
CA SER A 46 -2.65 8.55 -3.73
C SER A 46 -1.44 9.44 -3.54
N HIS A 47 -0.26 8.87 -3.77
CA HIS A 47 1.01 9.58 -3.63
C HIS A 47 1.35 10.14 -2.25
N VAL A 48 0.62 9.88 -1.16
CA VAL A 48 0.87 10.51 0.16
C VAL A 48 2.32 10.33 0.64
N PHE A 49 2.92 9.15 0.45
CA PHE A 49 4.33 8.87 0.75
C PHE A 49 5.16 8.55 -0.52
N ASP A 50 4.75 8.98 -1.71
CA ASP A 50 5.45 8.63 -2.95
C ASP A 50 6.86 9.25 -3.02
N ALA A 51 7.89 8.42 -2.96
CA ALA A 51 9.27 8.84 -3.01
C ALA A 51 9.72 9.37 -4.39
N ARG A 52 8.88 9.23 -5.42
CA ARG A 52 9.09 9.90 -6.72
C ARG A 52 8.81 11.40 -6.65
N ARG A 53 7.92 11.87 -5.76
CA ARG A 53 7.66 13.31 -5.55
C ARG A 53 8.58 13.93 -4.49
N ASN A 54 8.94 13.19 -3.44
CA ASN A 54 9.87 13.67 -2.40
C ASN A 54 10.88 12.56 -2.03
N ARG A 55 12.16 12.78 -2.34
CA ARG A 55 13.22 11.76 -2.14
C ARG A 55 13.50 11.44 -0.68
N SER A 56 13.17 12.33 0.26
CA SER A 56 13.30 12.08 1.71
C SER A 56 12.48 10.86 2.14
N LEU A 57 11.35 10.60 1.45
CA LEU A 57 10.46 9.47 1.71
C LEU A 57 11.08 8.10 1.39
N ARG A 58 12.22 8.03 0.70
CA ARG A 58 12.96 6.75 0.53
C ARG A 58 13.37 6.13 1.86
N ARG A 59 13.51 6.95 2.90
CA ARG A 59 13.88 6.55 4.27
C ARG A 59 12.69 6.52 5.22
N PHE A 60 11.48 6.80 4.73
CA PHE A 60 10.28 6.82 5.55
C PHE A 60 9.96 5.42 6.09
N ASN A 61 9.78 5.31 7.41
CA ASN A 61 9.40 4.08 8.10
C ASN A 61 8.75 4.40 9.47
N GLU A 62 7.93 5.44 9.51
CA GLU A 62 7.28 5.87 10.74
C GLU A 62 6.09 4.97 11.11
N ASP A 63 5.70 5.02 12.38
CA ASP A 63 4.51 4.35 12.89
C ASP A 63 3.23 4.99 12.33
N LEU A 64 2.34 4.16 11.76
CA LEU A 64 1.06 4.57 11.19
C LEU A 64 -0.12 3.71 11.72
N THR A 65 0.06 2.97 12.82
CA THR A 65 -0.92 1.98 13.28
C THR A 65 -2.28 2.57 13.67
N GLU A 66 -2.30 3.86 14.02
CA GLU A 66 -3.50 4.60 14.45
C GLU A 66 -4.24 5.31 13.29
N TRP A 67 -3.75 5.20 12.05
CA TRP A 67 -4.41 5.80 10.89
C TRP A 67 -5.69 5.04 10.53
N ASP A 68 -6.82 5.76 10.47
CA ASP A 68 -8.10 5.21 10.01
C ASP A 68 -8.28 5.40 8.49
N LEU A 69 -8.14 4.31 7.75
CA LEU A 69 -8.34 4.26 6.29
C LEU A 69 -9.73 3.75 5.87
N SER A 70 -10.69 3.62 6.80
CA SER A 70 -12.02 3.07 6.51
C SER A 70 -12.84 3.84 5.47
N ASN A 71 -12.41 5.05 5.10
CA ASN A 71 -12.98 5.87 4.02
C ASN A 71 -12.10 5.96 2.76
N ALA A 72 -10.92 5.34 2.76
CA ALA A 72 -10.00 5.34 1.63
C ALA A 72 -10.61 4.60 0.43
N THR A 73 -10.66 5.28 -0.71
CA THR A 73 -11.08 4.71 -2.00
C THR A 73 -9.91 4.59 -2.99
N ASN A 74 -8.84 5.39 -2.80
CA ASN A 74 -7.65 5.39 -3.65
C ASN A 74 -6.37 5.36 -2.81
N LEU A 75 -5.59 4.29 -2.95
CA LEU A 75 -4.28 4.09 -2.31
C LEU A 75 -3.13 4.05 -3.32
N SER A 76 -3.38 4.51 -4.55
CA SER A 76 -2.43 4.36 -5.66
C SER A 76 -1.12 5.08 -5.37
N TYR A 77 0.01 4.40 -5.59
CA TYR A 77 1.35 4.95 -5.41
C TYR A 77 1.69 5.42 -3.98
N MET A 78 0.87 5.10 -2.97
CA MET A 78 0.99 5.68 -1.63
C MET A 78 2.40 5.55 -1.05
N PHE A 79 3.08 4.41 -1.20
CA PHE A 79 4.45 4.14 -0.72
C PHE A 79 5.44 3.87 -1.85
N ARG A 80 5.15 4.33 -3.06
CA ARG A 80 6.02 4.03 -4.21
C ARG A 80 7.44 4.56 -3.97
N GLY A 81 8.43 3.68 -4.05
CA GLY A 81 9.84 3.99 -3.88
C GLY A 81 10.26 4.27 -2.43
N CYS A 82 9.41 4.02 -1.43
CA CYS A 82 9.78 4.06 -0.02
C CYS A 82 10.68 2.88 0.33
N HIS A 83 11.94 2.90 -0.11
CA HIS A 83 12.85 1.76 0.02
C HIS A 83 12.95 1.16 1.43
N SER A 84 12.79 1.99 2.48
CA SER A 84 12.95 1.60 3.88
C SER A 84 11.63 1.26 4.59
N PHE A 85 10.47 1.48 3.95
CA PHE A 85 9.18 1.30 4.61
C PHE A 85 8.90 -0.19 4.84
N ASN A 86 8.61 -0.54 6.09
CA ASN A 86 8.18 -1.85 6.57
C ASN A 86 7.33 -1.69 7.86
N GLY A 87 6.56 -0.61 7.94
CA GLY A 87 5.68 -0.33 9.09
C GLY A 87 4.50 -1.30 9.16
N ASP A 88 3.98 -1.51 10.36
CA ASP A 88 2.79 -2.32 10.57
C ASP A 88 1.54 -1.58 10.07
N ILE A 89 0.89 -2.18 9.08
CA ILE A 89 -0.36 -1.71 8.46
C ILE A 89 -1.41 -2.84 8.40
N SER A 90 -1.19 -3.91 9.18
CA SER A 90 -2.07 -5.08 9.21
C SER A 90 -3.48 -4.76 9.74
N SER A 91 -3.62 -3.68 10.52
CA SER A 91 -4.89 -3.21 11.08
C SER A 91 -5.71 -2.32 10.14
N TRP A 92 -5.13 -1.87 9.01
CA TRP A 92 -5.79 -0.92 8.12
C TRP A 92 -7.03 -1.52 7.45
N ASN A 93 -8.15 -0.79 7.53
CA ASN A 93 -9.35 -1.14 6.79
C ASN A 93 -9.30 -0.57 5.36
N VAL A 94 -8.95 -1.43 4.40
CA VAL A 94 -8.91 -1.07 2.97
C VAL A 94 -10.15 -1.50 2.18
N GLY A 95 -11.23 -1.91 2.86
CA GLY A 95 -12.40 -2.53 2.23
C GLY A 95 -13.17 -1.66 1.24
N LYS A 96 -12.97 -0.34 1.25
CA LYS A 96 -13.54 0.60 0.25
C LYS A 96 -12.58 0.96 -0.88
N ALA A 97 -11.31 0.54 -0.80
CA ALA A 97 -10.31 0.87 -1.80
C ALA A 97 -10.66 0.22 -3.14
N THR A 98 -10.78 1.03 -4.19
CA THR A 98 -11.02 0.57 -5.56
C THR A 98 -9.74 0.48 -6.37
N THR A 99 -8.67 1.14 -5.93
CA THR A 99 -7.34 1.08 -6.55
C THR A 99 -6.22 1.07 -5.51
N LEU A 100 -5.32 0.10 -5.64
CA LEU A 100 -4.05 -0.03 -4.90
C LEU A 100 -2.86 -0.05 -5.88
N ARG A 101 -3.07 0.52 -7.07
CA ARG A 101 -2.10 0.56 -8.16
C ARG A 101 -0.74 1.06 -7.68
N ASN A 102 0.30 0.25 -7.88
CA ASN A 102 1.69 0.57 -7.52
C ASN A 102 1.89 1.04 -6.07
N MET A 103 1.02 0.65 -5.12
CA MET A 103 1.06 1.14 -3.74
C MET A 103 2.43 0.93 -3.10
N PHE A 104 3.04 -0.25 -3.28
CA PHE A 104 4.35 -0.63 -2.74
C PHE A 104 5.40 -0.84 -3.85
N ALA A 105 5.18 -0.28 -5.04
CA ALA A 105 6.15 -0.41 -6.13
C ALA A 105 7.50 0.18 -5.69
N GLU A 106 8.59 -0.58 -5.88
CA GLU A 106 9.95 -0.24 -5.46
C GLU A 106 10.11 -0.04 -3.93
N CYS A 107 9.20 -0.55 -3.10
CA CYS A 107 9.29 -0.52 -1.65
C CYS A 107 10.20 -1.68 -1.15
N THR A 108 11.50 -1.63 -1.46
CA THR A 108 12.39 -2.80 -1.41
C THR A 108 12.49 -3.53 -0.06
N SER A 109 12.22 -2.87 1.07
CA SER A 109 12.26 -3.50 2.41
C SER A 109 10.90 -4.01 2.90
N PHE A 110 9.81 -3.71 2.18
CA PHE A 110 8.47 -4.03 2.67
C PHE A 110 8.21 -5.54 2.62
N ASN A 111 7.80 -6.08 3.77
CA ASN A 111 7.33 -7.45 3.96
C ASN A 111 6.29 -7.49 5.10
N GLY A 112 5.44 -6.47 5.19
CA GLY A 112 4.38 -6.37 6.19
C GLY A 112 3.28 -7.41 5.98
N ASP A 113 2.58 -7.77 7.05
CA ASP A 113 1.42 -8.67 6.99
C ASP A 113 0.22 -7.94 6.37
N LEU A 114 -0.34 -8.54 5.32
CA LEU A 114 -1.51 -8.06 4.58
C LEU A 114 -2.63 -9.11 4.52
N SER A 115 -2.49 -10.22 5.26
CA SER A 115 -3.41 -11.38 5.19
C SER A 115 -4.84 -11.05 5.62
N SER A 116 -5.00 -10.02 6.46
CA SER A 116 -6.28 -9.49 6.96
C SER A 116 -6.96 -8.51 6.00
N TRP A 117 -6.27 -8.02 4.97
CA TRP A 117 -6.79 -6.97 4.12
C TRP A 117 -7.93 -7.50 3.23
N ASN A 118 -9.08 -6.83 3.30
CA ASN A 118 -10.17 -7.08 2.36
C ASN A 118 -10.00 -6.23 1.09
N VAL A 119 -9.53 -6.86 0.01
CA VAL A 119 -9.35 -6.22 -1.30
C VAL A 119 -10.50 -6.47 -2.28
N SER A 120 -11.66 -6.98 -1.82
CA SER A 120 -12.75 -7.41 -2.71
C SER A 120 -13.35 -6.29 -3.57
N CYS A 121 -13.19 -5.03 -3.18
CA CYS A 121 -13.64 -3.86 -3.94
C CYS A 121 -12.60 -3.35 -4.95
N ALA A 122 -11.37 -3.86 -4.91
CA ALA A 122 -10.29 -3.40 -5.76
C ALA A 122 -10.51 -3.84 -7.21
N THR A 123 -10.44 -2.87 -8.13
CA THR A 123 -10.49 -3.11 -9.57
C THR A 123 -9.12 -2.98 -10.23
N SER A 124 -8.18 -2.29 -9.56
CA SER A 124 -6.81 -2.05 -10.02
C SER A 124 -5.79 -2.39 -8.92
N LEU A 125 -5.02 -3.45 -9.18
CA LEU A 125 -3.92 -3.95 -8.34
C LEU A 125 -2.59 -3.96 -9.12
N ASN A 126 -2.58 -3.41 -10.34
CA ASN A 126 -1.44 -3.47 -11.23
C ASN A 126 -0.20 -2.82 -10.61
N GLY A 127 0.92 -3.54 -10.69
CA GLY A 127 2.21 -3.12 -10.15
C GLY A 127 2.27 -2.95 -8.62
N MET A 128 1.27 -3.40 -7.85
CA MET A 128 1.19 -3.14 -6.40
C MET A 128 2.50 -3.47 -5.65
N PHE A 129 3.18 -4.56 -6.00
CA PHE A 129 4.47 -4.99 -5.44
C PHE A 129 5.59 -5.00 -6.49
N GLN A 130 5.46 -4.24 -7.58
CA GLN A 130 6.48 -4.21 -8.64
C GLN A 130 7.84 -3.76 -8.07
N GLY A 131 8.87 -4.60 -8.16
CA GLY A 131 10.20 -4.32 -7.60
C GLY A 131 10.26 -4.27 -6.07
N CYS A 132 9.23 -4.75 -5.37
CA CYS A 132 9.19 -4.87 -3.92
C CYS A 132 9.99 -6.11 -3.47
N THR A 133 11.31 -6.07 -3.63
CA THR A 133 12.18 -7.27 -3.64
C THR A 133 12.11 -8.16 -2.39
N SER A 134 11.74 -7.63 -1.23
CA SER A 134 11.64 -8.40 0.03
C SER A 134 10.26 -8.98 0.30
N PHE A 135 9.24 -8.60 -0.45
CA PHE A 135 7.86 -8.99 -0.13
C PHE A 135 7.62 -10.48 -0.42
N ASN A 136 7.10 -11.18 0.59
CA ASN A 136 6.68 -12.57 0.54
C ASN A 136 5.51 -12.82 1.53
N GLY A 137 4.62 -11.85 1.68
CA GLY A 137 3.45 -11.96 2.55
C GLY A 137 2.42 -12.97 2.03
N ASP A 138 1.64 -13.54 2.95
CA ASP A 138 0.51 -14.42 2.60
C ASP A 138 -0.65 -13.60 2.02
N LEU A 139 -1.06 -13.95 0.80
CA LEU A 139 -2.16 -13.35 0.07
C LEU A 139 -3.22 -14.38 -0.36
N SER A 140 -3.15 -15.60 0.18
CA SER A 140 -4.02 -16.72 -0.21
C SER A 140 -5.51 -16.47 0.08
N SER A 141 -5.80 -15.60 1.05
CA SER A 141 -7.15 -15.18 1.46
C SER A 141 -7.74 -14.05 0.60
N TRP A 142 -6.95 -13.42 -0.26
CA TRP A 142 -7.38 -12.25 -1.01
C TRP A 142 -8.43 -12.61 -2.07
N ASN A 143 -9.57 -11.90 -2.03
CA ASN A 143 -10.57 -11.98 -3.08
C ASN A 143 -10.29 -10.95 -4.17
N VAL A 144 -9.69 -11.39 -5.28
CA VAL A 144 -9.36 -10.55 -6.44
C VAL A 144 -10.40 -10.62 -7.58
N ALA A 145 -11.58 -11.21 -7.34
CA ALA A 145 -12.57 -11.48 -8.40
C ALA A 145 -13.11 -10.24 -9.13
N ASN A 146 -12.96 -9.03 -8.56
CA ASN A 146 -13.33 -7.76 -9.19
C ASN A 146 -12.15 -7.05 -9.88
N ALA A 147 -10.92 -7.57 -9.75
CA ALA A 147 -9.72 -6.95 -10.29
C ALA A 147 -9.67 -7.12 -11.82
N THR A 148 -9.68 -6.00 -12.54
CA THR A 148 -9.55 -5.98 -14.00
C THR A 148 -8.11 -5.83 -14.46
N SER A 149 -7.23 -5.30 -13.60
CA SER A 149 -5.82 -5.02 -13.90
C SER A 149 -4.89 -5.56 -12.81
N LEU A 150 -4.12 -6.60 -13.15
CA LEU A 150 -3.11 -7.25 -12.29
C LEU A 150 -1.71 -7.26 -12.94
N ASN A 151 -1.56 -6.60 -14.10
CA ASN A 151 -0.30 -6.54 -14.82
C ASN A 151 0.84 -6.00 -13.93
N TYR A 152 2.03 -6.58 -14.06
CA TYR A 152 3.21 -6.28 -13.24
C TYR A 152 3.01 -6.40 -11.71
N MET A 153 1.91 -6.96 -11.18
CA MET A 153 1.63 -6.95 -9.73
C MET A 153 2.82 -7.40 -8.88
N PHE A 154 3.55 -8.43 -9.31
CA PHE A 154 4.77 -8.96 -8.69
C PHE A 154 6.00 -8.83 -9.60
N GLY A 155 5.97 -7.98 -10.62
CA GLY A 155 7.06 -7.82 -11.56
C GLY A 155 8.34 -7.37 -10.85
N GLY A 156 9.40 -8.18 -10.86
CA GLY A 156 10.65 -7.93 -10.13
C GLY A 156 10.56 -8.11 -8.61
N CYS A 157 9.47 -8.67 -8.08
CA CYS A 157 9.31 -8.99 -6.65
C CYS A 157 10.06 -10.28 -6.31
N THR A 158 11.39 -10.22 -6.28
CA THR A 158 12.27 -11.40 -6.33
C THR A 158 12.04 -12.45 -5.24
N SER A 159 11.56 -12.06 -4.06
CA SER A 159 11.33 -12.99 -2.93
C SER A 159 9.93 -13.59 -2.90
N PHE A 160 8.99 -13.11 -3.71
CA PHE A 160 7.60 -13.54 -3.60
C PHE A 160 7.43 -14.99 -4.09
N ASN A 161 6.84 -15.81 -3.24
CA ASN A 161 6.41 -17.18 -3.52
C ASN A 161 5.11 -17.53 -2.78
N GLY A 162 4.22 -16.55 -2.61
CA GLY A 162 2.93 -16.76 -1.95
C GLY A 162 1.98 -17.60 -2.81
N ASP A 163 1.08 -18.33 -2.15
CA ASP A 163 0.03 -19.10 -2.83
C ASP A 163 -1.04 -18.16 -3.39
N VAL A 164 -1.28 -18.30 -4.69
CA VAL A 164 -2.27 -17.54 -5.47
C VAL A 164 -3.15 -18.47 -6.32
N SER A 165 -3.10 -19.78 -6.07
CA SER A 165 -3.83 -20.80 -6.83
C SER A 165 -5.35 -20.70 -6.70
N SER A 166 -5.82 -20.12 -5.58
CA SER A 166 -7.24 -19.89 -5.27
C SER A 166 -7.81 -18.62 -5.91
N TRP A 167 -6.97 -17.75 -6.48
CA TRP A 167 -7.40 -16.47 -7.00
C TRP A 167 -8.30 -16.64 -8.23
N ASN A 168 -9.50 -16.08 -8.17
CA ASN A 168 -10.37 -15.96 -9.34
C ASN A 168 -9.96 -14.72 -10.15
N VAL A 169 -9.25 -14.93 -11.26
CA VAL A 169 -8.81 -13.86 -12.16
C VAL A 169 -9.69 -13.73 -13.42
N GLY A 170 -10.88 -14.34 -13.45
CA GLY A 170 -11.73 -14.38 -14.65
C GLY A 170 -12.24 -13.03 -15.16
N THR A 171 -12.21 -11.97 -14.32
CA THR A 171 -12.53 -10.59 -14.71
C THR A 171 -11.31 -9.79 -15.17
N ALA A 172 -10.10 -10.32 -14.96
CA ALA A 172 -8.86 -9.66 -15.32
C ALA A 172 -8.74 -9.58 -16.85
N THR A 173 -8.55 -8.36 -17.35
CA THR A 173 -8.30 -8.11 -18.77
C THR A 173 -6.82 -7.96 -19.09
N ASN A 174 -5.98 -7.83 -18.05
CA ASN A 174 -4.54 -7.64 -18.18
C ASN A 174 -3.75 -8.29 -17.05
N LEU A 175 -3.13 -9.43 -17.36
CA LEU A 175 -2.18 -10.17 -16.50
C LEU A 175 -0.73 -10.03 -16.99
N ASN A 176 -0.47 -9.16 -17.97
CA ASN A 176 0.83 -9.07 -18.62
C ASN A 176 1.95 -8.80 -17.61
N TYR A 177 3.05 -9.55 -17.73
CA TYR A 177 4.24 -9.39 -16.90
C TYR A 177 4.00 -9.51 -15.38
N MET A 178 2.88 -10.11 -14.94
CA MET A 178 2.51 -10.20 -13.52
C MET A 178 3.65 -10.75 -12.64
N PHE A 179 4.35 -11.78 -13.13
CA PHE A 179 5.50 -12.40 -12.45
C PHE A 179 6.84 -12.16 -13.17
N SER A 180 6.93 -11.18 -14.08
CA SER A 180 8.16 -10.92 -14.83
C SER A 180 9.30 -10.55 -13.90
N GLY A 181 10.36 -11.37 -13.82
CA GLY A 181 11.47 -11.14 -12.89
C GLY A 181 11.17 -11.49 -11.42
N CYS A 182 10.03 -12.13 -11.13
CA CYS A 182 9.69 -12.69 -9.81
C CYS A 182 10.41 -14.03 -9.64
N THR A 183 11.72 -13.99 -9.38
CA THR A 183 12.62 -15.16 -9.51
C THR A 183 12.33 -16.33 -8.59
N SER A 184 11.73 -16.08 -7.41
CA SER A 184 11.39 -17.16 -6.46
C SER A 184 10.04 -17.82 -6.74
N PHE A 185 9.21 -17.23 -7.61
CA PHE A 185 7.84 -17.69 -7.80
C PHE A 185 7.79 -19.04 -8.53
N ASN A 186 7.17 -20.03 -7.88
CA ASN A 186 6.89 -21.34 -8.43
C ASN A 186 5.44 -21.80 -8.18
N GLY A 187 4.55 -20.86 -7.88
CA GLY A 187 3.15 -21.13 -7.53
C GLY A 187 2.34 -21.72 -8.70
N ASP A 188 1.31 -22.48 -8.35
CA ASP A 188 0.36 -23.04 -9.30
C ASP A 188 -0.61 -21.97 -9.79
N VAL A 189 -0.68 -21.81 -11.11
CA VAL A 189 -1.58 -20.88 -11.81
C VAL A 189 -2.41 -21.59 -12.89
N SER A 190 -2.52 -22.92 -12.81
CA SER A 190 -3.24 -23.73 -13.80
C SER A 190 -4.75 -23.53 -13.81
N SER A 191 -5.31 -22.99 -12.71
CA SER A 191 -6.75 -22.70 -12.53
C SER A 191 -7.19 -21.33 -13.03
N TRP A 192 -6.25 -20.49 -13.48
CA TRP A 192 -6.47 -19.10 -13.86
C TRP A 192 -7.10 -18.92 -15.24
#